data_AF-K2DFZ0-F1
#
_entry.id   AF-K2DFZ0-F1
#
_cell.length_a   1.000
_cell.length_b   1.000
_cell.length_c   1.000
_cell.angle_alpha   90.00
_cell.angle_beta   90.00
_cell.angle_gamma   90.00
#
_symmetry.space_group_name_H-M   'P 1'
#
loop_
_entity.id
_entity.type
_entity.pdbx_description
1 polymer ?
#
loop_
_entity_poly.entity_id
_entity_poly.type
_entity_poly.pdbx_seq_one_letter_code
_entity_poly.pdbx_strand_id
1 'polypeptide(L)' 'MRPTLKSGQLVIIWCHGKRKVGDVVVFKTEAQWMVKRIDHREGNRYFMKGDHWRESTDSDAFGAIALDQIMGKVLVAF' A
#
# COMPACT_ATOMS: atom_id res chain seq x y z
N MET A 1 2.38 -8.96 2.13
CA MET A 1 1.27 -8.55 3.02
C MET A 1 0.66 -9.73 3.80
N ARG A 2 1.40 -10.84 4.04
CA ARG A 2 0.88 -11.92 4.89
C ARG A 2 0.73 -11.40 6.34
N PRO A 3 -0.33 -11.76 7.09
CA PRO A 3 -1.40 -12.69 6.72
C PRO A 3 -2.55 -12.08 5.88
N THR A 4 -2.64 -10.74 5.80
CA THR A 4 -3.74 -10.00 5.17
C THR A 4 -3.96 -10.35 3.69
N LEU A 5 -2.88 -10.45 2.91
CA LEU A 5 -2.92 -10.88 1.51
C LEU A 5 -1.82 -11.91 1.24
N LYS A 6 -2.21 -12.97 0.51
CA LYS A 6 -1.32 -14.04 0.04
C LYS A 6 -0.90 -13.79 -1.40
N SER A 7 0.23 -14.37 -1.79
CA SER A 7 0.66 -14.35 -3.19
C SER A 7 -0.36 -15.09 -4.06
N GLY A 8 -0.67 -14.55 -5.24
CA GLY A 8 -1.68 -15.09 -6.16
C GLY A 8 -3.14 -14.77 -5.79
N GLN A 9 -3.39 -14.06 -4.69
CA GLN A 9 -4.73 -13.72 -4.24
C GLN A 9 -5.36 -12.63 -5.12
N LEU A 10 -6.63 -12.80 -5.51
CA LEU A 10 -7.37 -11.80 -6.29
C LEU A 10 -7.87 -10.69 -5.35
N VAL A 11 -7.68 -9.43 -5.76
CA VAL A 11 -8.15 -8.27 -4.99
C VAL A 11 -8.97 -7.32 -5.86
N ILE A 12 -10.01 -6.72 -5.27
CA ILE A 12 -10.74 -5.61 -5.88
C ILE A 12 -10.25 -4.32 -5.26
N ILE A 13 -9.84 -3.38 -6.11
CA ILE A 13 -9.41 -2.04 -5.70
C ILE A 13 -10.46 -0.98 -6.02
N TRP A 14 -10.51 0.05 -5.18
CA TRP A 14 -11.33 1.23 -5.36
C TRP A 14 -10.42 2.44 -5.57
N CYS A 15 -10.49 3.03 -6.76
CA CYS A 15 -9.59 4.10 -7.21
C CYS A 15 -10.01 5.50 -6.74
N HIS A 16 -11.27 5.67 -6.33
CA HIS A 16 -11.85 6.95 -5.96
C HIS A 16 -11.83 7.20 -4.45
N GLY A 17 -11.92 8.46 -4.03
CA GLY A 17 -12.08 8.84 -2.62
C GLY A 17 -10.78 9.01 -1.84
N LYS A 18 -10.92 9.31 -0.53
CA LYS A 18 -9.79 9.65 0.34
C LYS A 18 -9.05 8.40 0.81
N ARG A 19 -7.72 8.49 0.87
CA ARG A 19 -6.82 7.47 1.42
C ARG A 19 -6.54 7.80 2.88
N LYS A 20 -6.71 6.81 3.76
CA LYS A 20 -6.60 6.97 5.21
C LYS A 20 -5.53 6.03 5.77
N VAL A 21 -5.02 6.40 6.94
CA VAL A 21 -4.18 5.51 7.75
C VAL A 21 -4.92 4.19 7.99
N GLY A 22 -4.22 3.08 7.82
CA GLY A 22 -4.76 1.72 7.91
C GLY A 22 -5.26 1.12 6.60
N ASP A 23 -5.52 1.93 5.55
CA ASP A 23 -5.92 1.40 4.24
C ASP A 23 -4.78 0.56 3.63
N VAL A 24 -5.13 -0.58 3.04
CA VAL A 24 -4.21 -1.33 2.16
C VAL A 24 -4.35 -0.78 0.76
N VAL A 25 -3.26 -0.34 0.15
CA VAL A 25 -3.28 0.36 -1.13
C VAL A 25 -2.34 -0.28 -2.14
N VAL A 26 -2.74 -0.17 -3.40
CA VAL A 26 -1.91 -0.49 -4.57
C VAL A 26 -1.31 0.80 -5.10
N PHE A 27 0.01 0.83 -5.24
CA PHE A 27 0.75 1.99 -5.72
C PHE A 27 1.90 1.57 -6.62
N LYS A 28 2.38 2.51 -7.42
CA LYS A 28 3.49 2.30 -8.36
C LYS A 28 4.75 3.02 -7.88
N THR A 29 5.83 2.28 -7.73
CA THR A 29 7.18 2.84 -7.63
C THR A 29 7.82 2.88 -9.02
N GLU A 30 9.00 3.49 -9.15
CA GLU A 30 9.74 3.48 -10.42
C GLU A 30 10.05 2.05 -10.90
N ALA A 31 10.24 1.11 -9.97
CA ALA A 31 10.58 -0.27 -10.26
C ALA A 31 9.37 -1.16 -10.55
N GLN A 32 8.30 -1.06 -9.75
CA GLN A 32 7.20 -2.03 -9.81
C GLN A 32 5.91 -1.57 -9.11
N TRP A 33 4.83 -2.33 -9.36
CA TRP A 33 3.60 -2.25 -8.59
C TRP A 33 3.77 -2.93 -7.23
N MET A 34 3.30 -2.27 -6.17
CA MET A 34 3.40 -2.76 -4.81
C MET A 34 2.07 -2.62 -4.07
N VAL A 35 1.88 -3.49 -3.07
CA VAL A 35 0.71 -3.47 -2.19
C VAL A 35 1.18 -3.40 -0.74
N LYS A 36 0.80 -2.33 -0.02
CA LYS A 36 1.20 -2.07 1.38
C LYS A 36 0.08 -1.40 2.15
N ARG A 37 0.20 -1.35 3.48
CA ARG A 37 -0.72 -0.62 4.35
C ARG A 37 -0.18 0.78 4.63
N ILE A 38 -1.05 1.77 4.58
CA ILE A 38 -0.73 3.13 5.03
C ILE A 38 -0.55 3.09 6.55
N ASP A 39 0.66 3.39 7.00
CA ASP A 39 1.02 3.42 8.41
C ASP A 39 0.71 4.80 9.02
N HIS A 40 1.22 5.86 8.39
CA HIS A 40 0.93 7.24 8.77
C HIS A 40 1.06 8.19 7.56
N ARG A 41 0.75 9.47 7.78
CA ARG A 41 0.97 10.53 6.79
C ARG A 41 2.12 11.41 7.23
N GLU A 42 2.97 11.75 6.28
CA GLU A 42 4.03 12.73 6.44
C GLU A 42 3.72 13.90 5.50
N GLY A 43 3.01 14.90 6.04
CA GLY A 43 2.43 16.00 5.26
C GLY A 43 1.45 15.51 4.17
N ASN A 44 1.83 15.71 2.90
CA ASN A 44 1.04 15.30 1.73
C ASN A 44 1.43 13.92 1.16
N ARG A 45 2.35 13.22 1.83
CA ARG A 45 2.80 11.88 1.43
C ARG A 45 2.36 10.83 2.45
N TYR A 46 2.39 9.59 2.03
CA TYR A 46 1.94 8.43 2.78
C TYR A 46 3.10 7.50 3.05
N PHE A 47 3.35 7.21 4.33
CA PHE A 47 4.34 6.21 4.71
C PHE A 47 3.66 4.84 4.74
N MET A 48 4.30 3.87 4.08
CA MET A 48 3.74 2.55 3.86
C MET A 48 4.54 1.51 4.63
N LYS A 49 3.85 0.62 5.34
CA LYS A 49 4.46 -0.57 5.96
C LYS A 49 3.77 -1.83 5.50
N GLY A 50 4.54 -2.91 5.43
CA GLY A 50 4.03 -4.24 5.21
C GLY A 50 3.58 -4.87 6.52
N ASP A 51 2.50 -5.63 6.44
CA ASP A 51 1.97 -6.36 7.61
C ASP A 51 2.90 -7.48 8.10
N HIS A 52 3.92 -7.84 7.32
CA HIS A 52 4.97 -8.79 7.71
C HIS A 52 6.31 -8.07 7.86
N TRP A 53 6.50 -7.40 9.00
CA TRP A 53 7.63 -6.50 9.28
C TRP A 53 9.03 -7.14 9.12
N ARG A 54 9.17 -8.47 9.14
CA ARG A 54 10.46 -9.18 8.97
C ARG A 54 10.90 -9.41 7.52
N GLU A 55 10.01 -9.31 6.54
CA GLU A 55 10.29 -9.71 5.14
C GLU A 55 9.96 -8.61 4.12
N SER A 56 9.72 -7.38 4.59
CA SER A 56 9.04 -6.38 3.81
C SER A 56 9.94 -5.21 3.43
N THR A 57 10.20 -5.05 2.13
CA THR A 57 10.72 -3.78 1.58
C THR A 57 9.60 -2.75 1.62
N ASP A 58 9.73 -1.76 2.50
CA ASP A 58 8.70 -0.77 2.87
C ASP A 58 9.19 0.66 2.66
N SER A 59 8.42 1.66 3.10
CA SER A 59 8.82 3.07 3.00
C SER A 59 10.14 3.38 3.72
N ASP A 60 10.61 2.52 4.63
CA ASP A 60 11.96 2.61 5.19
C ASP A 60 13.06 2.48 4.11
N ALA A 61 12.78 1.81 2.99
CA ALA A 61 13.72 1.62 1.87
C ALA A 61 13.46 2.57 0.68
N PHE A 62 12.21 2.93 0.40
CA PHE A 62 11.85 3.74 -0.79
C PHE A 62 11.22 5.10 -0.46
N GLY A 63 11.11 5.45 0.82
CA GLY A 63 10.52 6.71 1.28
C GLY A 63 8.99 6.75 1.22
N ALA A 64 8.44 7.93 1.52
CA ALA A 64 6.99 8.17 1.50
C ALA A 64 6.44 8.27 0.06
N ILE A 65 5.20 7.84 -0.14
CA ILE A 65 4.54 7.76 -1.46
C ILE A 65 3.57 8.94 -1.64
N ALA A 66 3.60 9.59 -2.79
CA ALA A 66 2.67 10.67 -3.14
C ALA A 66 1.29 10.11 -3.54
N LEU A 67 0.24 10.93 -3.44
CA LEU A 67 -1.14 10.49 -3.69
C LEU A 67 -1.37 10.01 -5.13
N ASP A 68 -0.73 10.66 -6.11
CA ASP A 68 -0.80 10.34 -7.54
C ASP A 68 -0.14 9.00 -7.90
N GLN A 69 0.79 8.53 -7.07
CA GLN A 69 1.38 7.21 -7.19
C GLN A 69 0.44 6.09 -6.69
N ILE A 70 -0.61 6.43 -5.94
CA ILE A 70 -1.58 5.47 -5.38
C ILE A 70 -2.74 5.28 -6.35
N MET A 71 -2.76 4.11 -6.99
CA MET A 71 -3.84 3.72 -7.91
C MET A 71 -5.18 3.56 -7.18
N GLY A 72 -5.19 2.89 -6.02
CA GLY A 72 -6.43 2.66 -5.28
C GLY A 72 -6.24 1.89 -3.98
N LYS A 73 -7.30 1.80 -3.20
CA LYS A 73 -7.33 1.00 -1.97
C LYS A 73 -7.99 -0.36 -2.19
N VAL A 74 -7.50 -1.39 -1.55
CA VAL A 74 -8.10 -2.73 -1.56
C VAL A 74 -9.41 -2.69 -0.76
N LEU A 75 -10.51 -3.16 -1.37
CA LEU A 75 -11.81 -3.30 -0.71
C LEU A 75 -12.01 -4.72 -0.18
N VAL A 76 -11.77 -5.71 -1.04
CA VAL A 76 -11.99 -7.12 -0.76
C VAL A 76 -10.93 -7.97 -1.46
N ALA A 77 -10.63 -9.13 -0.87
CA ALA A 77 -9.68 -10.10 -1.38
C ALA A 77 -10.32 -11.51 -1.31
N PHE A 78 -10.08 -12.34 -2.33
CA PHE A 78 -10.67 -13.67 -2.50
C PHE A 78 -9.59 -14.74 -2.44
#